data_AF-A0A3D0TPN0-F1
#
_entry.id   AF-A0A3D0TPN0-F1
#
_cell.length_a   1.000
_cell.length_b   1.000
_cell.length_c   1.000
_cell.angle_alpha   90.00
_cell.angle_beta   90.00
_cell.angle_gamma   90.00
#
_symmetry.space_group_name_H-M   'P 1'
#
loop_
_entity.id
_entity.type
_entity.pdbx_description
1 polymer ?
#
loop_
_entity_poly.entity_id
_entity_poly.type
_entity_poly.pdbx_seq_one_letter_code
_entity_poly.pdbx_strand_id
1 'polypeptide(L)' 'MTLTPAEMSEADIKHLLDLGFSQTAVHDAVQVISYFNYINRIADALDVDLEHDIVSWEQ' A
#
# COMPACT_ATOMS: atom_id res chain seq x y z
N MET A 1 4.39 5.65 2.80
CA MET A 1 3.97 5.13 1.47
C MET A 1 2.58 5.58 1.06
N THR A 2 1.54 5.42 1.90
CA THR A 2 0.15 5.79 1.52
C THR A 2 -0.19 7.27 1.70
N LEU A 3 0.16 7.88 2.83
CA LEU A 3 -0.19 9.28 3.13
C LEU A 3 0.81 10.27 2.51
N THR A 4 2.11 10.00 2.65
CA THR A 4 3.18 10.87 2.14
C THR A 4 4.24 10.08 1.35
N PRO A 5 3.89 9.51 0.17
CA PRO A 5 4.85 8.77 -0.65
C PRO A 5 6.06 9.61 -1.07
N ALA A 6 5.89 10.93 -1.27
CA ALA A 6 6.96 11.83 -1.69
C ALA A 6 8.00 12.12 -0.59
N GLU A 7 7.69 11.79 0.67
CA GLU A 7 8.60 11.97 1.81
C GLU A 7 9.45 10.73 2.07
N MET A 8 9.23 9.64 1.35
CA MET A 8 10.06 8.44 1.51
C MET A 8 11.51 8.70 1.17
N SER A 9 12.37 8.21 2.05
CA SER A 9 13.81 8.37 1.97
C SER A 9 14.53 7.03 2.11
N GLU A 10 15.84 7.04 1.85
CA GLU A 10 16.70 5.88 2.10
C GLU A 10 16.72 5.49 3.58
N ALA A 11 16.50 6.44 4.51
CA ALA A 11 16.45 6.15 5.94
C ALA A 11 15.27 5.23 6.29
N ASP A 12 14.13 5.36 5.60
CA ASP A 12 12.96 4.51 5.82
C ASP A 12 13.23 3.07 5.35
N ILE A 13 13.91 2.92 4.20
CA ILE A 13 14.34 1.61 3.69
C ILE A 13 15.33 0.98 4.66
N LYS A 14 16.32 1.75 5.10
CA LYS A 14 17.33 1.28 6.05
C LYS A 14 16.72 0.84 7.38
N HIS A 15 15.72 1.57 7.88
CA HIS A 15 14.99 1.16 9.08
C HIS A 15 14.36 -0.23 8.92
N LEU A 16 13.70 -0.49 7.78
CA LEU A 16 13.09 -1.80 7.51
C LEU A 16 14.14 -2.91 7.41
N LEU A 17 15.29 -2.64 6.79
CA LEU A 17 16.40 -3.59 6.76
C LEU A 17 16.96 -3.88 8.15
N ASP A 18 17.09 -2.86 9.00
CA ASP A 18 17.58 -2.99 10.37
C ASP A 18 16.59 -3.80 11.26
N LEU A 19 15.30 -3.80 10.90
CA LEU A 19 14.28 -4.67 11.51
C LEU A 19 14.34 -6.12 11.00
N GLY A 20 15.23 -6.44 10.06
CA GLY A 20 15.44 -7.79 9.53
C GLY A 20 14.65 -8.13 8.27
N PHE A 21 13.96 -7.16 7.66
CA PHE A 21 13.33 -7.37 6.36
C PHE A 21 14.40 -7.48 5.26
N SER A 22 14.17 -8.33 4.26
CA SER A 22 15.03 -8.38 3.08
C SER A 22 14.68 -7.24 2.12
N GLN A 23 15.63 -6.86 1.27
CA GLN A 23 15.38 -5.89 0.19
C GLN A 23 14.21 -6.32 -0.71
N THR A 24 14.07 -7.63 -0.97
CA THR A 24 12.94 -8.17 -1.73
C THR A 24 11.62 -7.96 -1.00
N ALA A 25 11.57 -8.24 0.31
CA ALA A 25 10.34 -8.03 1.09
C ALA A 25 9.91 -6.56 1.13
N VAL A 26 10.88 -5.64 1.22
CA VAL A 26 10.61 -4.19 1.14
C VAL A 26 10.09 -3.81 -0.25
N HIS A 27 10.68 -4.36 -1.32
CA HIS A 27 10.22 -4.14 -2.69
C HIS A 27 8.79 -4.63 -2.92
N ASP A 28 8.50 -5.86 -2.46
CA ASP A 28 7.17 -6.46 -2.59
C ASP A 28 6.12 -5.61 -1.86
N ALA A 29 6.43 -5.14 -0.65
CA ALA A 29 5.55 -4.26 0.12
C ALA A 29 5.27 -2.94 -0.64
N VAL A 30 6.31 -2.32 -1.20
CA VAL A 30 6.17 -1.10 -2.02
C VAL A 30 5.26 -1.33 -3.22
N GLN A 31 5.40 -2.47 -3.92
CA GLN A 31 4.56 -2.80 -5.07
C GLN A 31 3.09 -2.97 -4.67
N VAL A 32 2.81 -3.72 -3.60
CA VAL A 32 1.44 -3.97 -3.13
C VAL A 32 0.79 -2.66 -2.68
N ILE A 33 1.47 -1.86 -1.87
CA ILE A 33 0.94 -0.58 -1.38
C ILE A 33 0.64 0.37 -2.55
N SER A 34 1.54 0.43 -3.54
CA SER A 34 1.37 1.30 -4.70
C SER A 34 0.19 0.87 -5.57
N TYR A 35 -0.01 -0.44 -5.74
CA TYR A 35 -1.15 -1.00 -6.47
C TYR A 35 -2.48 -0.58 -5.85
N PHE A 36 -2.63 -0.71 -4.53
CA PHE A 36 -3.86 -0.28 -3.84
C PHE A 36 -4.05 1.23 -3.89
N ASN A 37 -2.99 2.03 -3.70
CA ASN A 37 -3.10 3.49 -3.84
C ASN A 37 -3.60 3.90 -5.23
N TYR A 38 -3.15 3.20 -6.28
CA TYR A 38 -3.60 3.46 -7.65
C TYR A 38 -5.08 3.10 -7.83
N ILE A 39 -5.50 1.89 -7.46
CA ILE A 39 -6.89 1.45 -7.64
C ILE A 39 -7.85 2.28 -6.80
N ASN A 40 -7.52 2.56 -5.53
CA ASN A 40 -8.38 3.38 -4.66
C ASN A 40 -8.63 4.76 -5.29
N ARG A 41 -7.58 5.38 -5.86
CA ARG A 41 -7.74 6.69 -6.50
C ARG A 41 -8.54 6.64 -7.79
N ILE A 42 -8.46 5.55 -8.55
CA ILE A 42 -9.29 5.34 -9.75
C ILE A 42 -10.76 5.12 -9.35
N ALA A 43 -11.01 4.30 -8.33
CA ALA A 43 -12.35 4.05 -7.81
C ALA A 43 -12.99 5.35 -7.28
N ASP A 44 -12.26 6.11 -6.46
CA ASP A 44 -12.69 7.41 -5.94
C ASP A 44 -12.98 8.41 -7.07
N ALA A 45 -12.15 8.44 -8.12
CA ALA A 45 -12.33 9.38 -9.24
C ALA A 45 -13.52 9.03 -10.14
N LEU A 46 -13.91 7.75 -10.18
CA LEU A 46 -15.01 7.25 -10.99
C LEU A 46 -16.31 7.07 -10.18
N ASP A 47 -16.30 7.41 -8.88
CA ASP A 47 -17.42 7.22 -7.95
C ASP A 47 -17.94 5.77 -7.97
N VAL A 48 -17.00 4.81 -7.99
CA VAL A 48 -17.33 3.39 -8.03
C VAL A 48 -17.87 2.97 -6.67
N ASP A 49 -19.15 2.57 -6.64
CA ASP A 49 -19.77 1.98 -5.46
C ASP A 49 -19.05 0.68 -5.05
N LEU A 50 -18.91 0.48 -3.73
CA LEU A 50 -18.43 -0.78 -3.18
C LEU A 50 -19.43 -1.90 -3.52
N GLU A 51 -18.91 -3.07 -3.89
CA GLU A 51 -19.74 -4.24 -4.15
C GLU A 51 -20.49 -4.65 -2.88
N HIS A 52 -21.83 -4.68 -2.97
CA HIS A 52 -22.72 -5.00 -1.85
C HIS A 52 -22.59 -6.45 -1.34
N ASP A 53 -21.98 -7.34 -2.14
CA ASP A 53 -21.83 -8.76 -1.83
C ASP A 53 -20.53 -9.08 -1.06
N ILE A 54 -19.63 -8.10 -0.89
CA ILE A 54 -18.41 -8.26 -0.09
C ILE A 54 -18.74 -8.05 1.39
N VAL A 55 -18.99 -9.15 2.09
CA VAL A 55 -19.13 -9.17 3.56
C VAL A 55 -17.78 -9.13 4.25
N SER A 56 -17.68 -8.40 5.36
CA SER A 56 -16.50 -8.41 6.23
C SER A 56 -16.23 -9.83 6.72
N TRP A 57 -14.96 -10.25 6.67
CA TRP A 57 -14.50 -11.55 7.14
C TRP A 57 -14.64 -11.76 8.66
N GLU A 58 -14.99 -10.72 9.40
CA GLU A 58 -15.18 -10.75 10.86
C GLU A 58 -16.63 -11.10 11.29
N GLN A 59 -17.36 -11.87 10.46
CA GLN A 59 -18.67 -12.46 10.83
C GLN A 59 -18.55 -13.95 11.19
#